data_AF-A0A554PR88-F1
#
_entry.id   AF-A0A554PR88-F1
#
_cell.length_a   1.000
_cell.length_b   1.000
_cell.length_c   1.000
_cell.angle_alpha   90.00
_cell.angle_beta   90.00
_cell.angle_gamma   90.00
#
_symmetry.space_group_name_H-M   'P 1'
#
loop_
_entity.id
_entity.type
_entity.pdbx_description
1 polymer ?
#
loop_
_entity_poly.entity_id
_entity_poly.type
_entity_poly.pdbx_seq_one_letter_code
_entity_poly.pdbx_strand_id
1 'polypeptide(L)'
;MAKKARKSGIPAIRNSAQLLVETAGKRAKALHQQGRYEEALNVCLQAIRMSPGLTQAWTDAAINCLKLERWQQAVGYAEQALARGGRSFALFDALSHGHGALRQWEDVRKYGLMALQLRDQRFGVTPATPHAPPEMPPLPSMQTRDKNIIAFSLFGADSKYCETAVLNVIEQPMIYSHWTCRFYIDDSVPSSVVERLIAAGAQVIQVDEQDLGWPGPMWRFLALQDLHLHRVLFRDADSVISTREAEAVEEWLHSDCRFHCMRDCGTHTELMLAGLWGVVAGALPPLEQLTQSFFSAGVESPHFADQYFLRQYVWPYARQSLLQHDSMFGFMQARTFPGGPMPTDFHVGYAEGSPLFKARTEWADGTPVQWTLLLKQAEQEVVLCRYPGVVKEGLVTAHIPARFARMISSTEAEVRLTRSVERHGGI
;
A
#
# COMPACT_ATOMS: atom_id res chain seq x y z
N MET A 1 -59.89 9.53 16.06
CA MET A 1 -58.92 8.69 16.81
C MET A 1 -58.60 7.44 15.99
N ALA A 2 -57.50 7.42 15.24
CA ALA A 2 -57.05 6.25 14.50
C ALA A 2 -55.91 5.55 15.27
N LYS A 3 -56.15 4.31 15.72
CA LYS A 3 -55.14 3.50 16.42
C LYS A 3 -54.11 2.98 15.40
N LYS A 4 -52.87 3.46 15.52
CA LYS A 4 -51.68 2.89 14.86
C LYS A 4 -51.50 1.43 15.34
N ALA A 5 -51.59 0.47 14.42
CA ALA A 5 -51.14 -0.89 14.65
C ALA A 5 -49.60 -0.92 14.73
N ARG A 6 -49.07 -1.15 15.93
CA ARG A 6 -47.65 -1.49 16.14
C ARG A 6 -47.42 -2.89 15.55
N LYS A 7 -46.74 -2.99 14.40
CA LYS A 7 -46.10 -4.24 13.99
C LYS A 7 -44.95 -4.53 14.96
N SER A 8 -45.22 -5.37 15.96
CA SER A 8 -44.16 -5.97 16.79
C SER A 8 -43.41 -7.00 15.94
N GLY A 9 -42.25 -6.62 15.43
CA GLY A 9 -41.32 -7.58 14.84
C GLY A 9 -40.76 -8.46 15.96
N ILE A 10 -41.19 -9.71 16.03
CA ILE A 10 -40.55 -10.73 16.87
C ILE A 10 -39.17 -11.00 16.25
N PRO A 11 -38.06 -10.90 17.00
CA PRO A 11 -36.74 -11.26 16.49
C PRO A 11 -36.74 -12.73 16.06
N ALA A 12 -36.29 -13.02 14.84
CA ALA A 12 -36.15 -14.39 14.35
C ALA A 12 -35.23 -15.19 15.29
N ILE A 13 -35.71 -16.33 15.79
CA ILE A 13 -34.92 -17.26 16.61
C ILE A 13 -33.78 -17.80 15.73
N ARG A 14 -32.55 -17.34 15.97
CA ARG A 14 -31.36 -17.88 15.32
C ARG A 14 -31.16 -19.32 15.79
N ASN A 15 -31.09 -20.28 14.87
CA ASN A 15 -30.78 -21.67 15.22
C ASN A 15 -29.34 -21.76 15.79
N SER A 16 -29.10 -22.68 16.73
CA SER A 16 -27.79 -22.88 17.39
C SER A 16 -26.64 -23.06 16.39
N ALA A 17 -26.89 -23.76 15.28
CA ALA A 17 -25.93 -23.94 14.20
C ALA A 17 -25.53 -22.61 13.52
N GLN A 18 -26.47 -21.69 13.32
CA GLN A 18 -26.18 -20.37 12.75
C GLN A 18 -25.35 -19.51 13.71
N LEU A 19 -25.67 -19.57 15.01
CA LEU A 19 -24.92 -18.84 16.04
C LEU A 19 -23.47 -19.34 16.13
N LEU A 20 -23.26 -20.66 16.06
CA LEU A 20 -21.93 -21.26 16.06
C LEU A 20 -21.11 -20.85 14.83
N VAL A 21 -21.73 -20.80 13.65
CA VAL A 21 -21.09 -20.35 12.40
C VAL A 21 -20.70 -18.87 12.48
N GLU A 22 -21.59 -18.00 12.97
CA GLU A 22 -21.30 -16.57 13.16
C GLU A 22 -20.13 -16.36 14.14
N THR A 23 -20.13 -17.14 15.23
CA THR A 23 -19.06 -17.13 16.24
C THR A 23 -17.74 -17.60 15.65
N ALA A 24 -17.76 -18.64 14.82
CA ALA A 24 -16.58 -19.14 14.12
C ALA A 24 -16.00 -18.09 13.16
N GLY A 25 -16.84 -17.38 12.40
CA GLY A 25 -16.39 -16.28 11.53
C GLY A 25 -15.70 -15.15 12.29
N LYS A 26 -16.30 -14.70 13.41
CA LYS A 26 -15.68 -13.68 14.28
C LYS A 26 -14.33 -14.14 14.85
N ARG A 27 -14.25 -15.41 15.30
CA ARG A 27 -13.01 -16.00 15.82
C ARG A 27 -11.93 -16.11 14.75
N ALA A 28 -12.28 -16.55 13.53
CA ALA A 28 -11.33 -16.64 12.42
C ALA A 28 -10.75 -15.27 12.06
N LYS A 29 -11.60 -14.23 11.98
CA LYS A 29 -11.16 -12.85 11.74
C LYS A 29 -10.20 -12.35 12.82
N ALA A 30 -10.52 -12.60 14.10
CA ALA A 30 -9.65 -12.19 15.21
C ALA A 30 -8.29 -12.90 15.18
N LEU A 31 -8.26 -14.22 14.91
CA LEU A 31 -7.02 -14.99 14.76
C LEU A 31 -6.18 -14.50 13.58
N HIS A 32 -6.82 -14.19 12.44
CA HIS A 32 -6.15 -13.61 11.28
C HIS A 32 -5.49 -12.27 11.61
N GLN A 33 -6.21 -11.38 12.32
CA GLN A 33 -5.68 -10.10 12.77
C GLN A 33 -4.50 -10.24 13.74
N GLN A 34 -4.43 -11.35 14.48
CA GLN A 34 -3.30 -11.69 15.36
C GLN A 34 -2.14 -12.39 14.62
N GLY A 35 -2.21 -12.56 13.29
CA GLY A 35 -1.19 -13.29 12.52
C GLY A 35 -1.24 -14.82 12.70
N ARG A 36 -2.23 -15.35 13.40
CA ARG A 36 -2.39 -16.79 13.69
C ARG A 36 -3.12 -17.50 12.55
N TYR A 37 -2.54 -17.45 11.36
CA TYR A 37 -3.20 -17.84 10.11
C TYR A 37 -3.56 -19.33 10.05
N GLU A 38 -2.72 -20.22 10.60
CA GLU A 38 -3.02 -21.66 10.64
C GLU A 38 -4.25 -21.97 11.49
N GLU A 39 -4.35 -21.31 12.64
CA GLU A 39 -5.48 -21.48 13.55
C GLU A 39 -6.75 -20.86 12.98
N ALA A 40 -6.64 -19.68 12.35
CA ALA A 40 -7.75 -19.06 11.63
C ALA A 40 -8.27 -19.97 10.50
N LEU A 41 -7.38 -20.57 9.72
CA LEU A 41 -7.72 -21.56 8.69
C LEU A 41 -8.47 -22.75 9.29
N ASN A 42 -7.96 -23.33 10.38
CA ASN A 42 -8.64 -24.45 11.06
C ASN A 42 -10.06 -24.12 11.51
N VAL A 43 -10.29 -22.90 12.02
CA VAL A 43 -11.64 -22.43 12.36
C VAL A 43 -12.51 -22.29 11.11
N CYS A 44 -11.99 -21.78 10.00
CA CYS A 44 -12.71 -21.70 8.73
C CYS A 44 -13.13 -23.10 8.24
N LEU A 45 -12.23 -24.09 8.33
CA LEU A 45 -12.51 -25.48 7.94
C LEU A 45 -13.57 -26.14 8.82
N GLN A 46 -13.62 -25.81 10.12
CA GLN A 46 -14.71 -26.23 11.01
C GLN A 46 -16.05 -25.62 10.57
N ALA A 47 -16.07 -24.31 10.29
CA ALA A 47 -17.28 -23.63 9.81
C ALA A 47 -17.78 -24.21 8.48
N ILE A 48 -16.87 -24.54 7.55
CA ILE A 48 -17.17 -25.21 6.29
C ILE A 48 -17.82 -26.59 6.52
N ARG A 49 -17.31 -27.39 7.46
CA ARG A 49 -17.91 -28.70 7.79
C ARG A 49 -19.34 -28.56 8.34
N MET A 50 -19.59 -27.51 9.13
CA MET A 50 -20.91 -27.25 9.72
C MET A 50 -21.90 -26.66 8.70
N SER A 51 -21.42 -25.82 7.80
CA SER A 51 -22.22 -25.17 6.77
C SER A 51 -21.45 -25.11 5.45
N PRO A 52 -21.47 -26.19 4.64
CA PRO A 52 -20.71 -26.24 3.40
C PRO A 52 -21.09 -25.18 2.38
N GLY A 53 -22.30 -24.62 2.46
CA GLY A 53 -22.78 -23.54 1.60
C GLY A 53 -22.32 -22.13 2.00
N LEU A 54 -21.63 -21.96 3.14
CA LEU A 54 -21.21 -20.65 3.62
C LEU A 54 -20.00 -20.12 2.84
N THR A 55 -20.28 -19.34 1.79
CA THR A 55 -19.27 -18.74 0.90
C THR A 55 -18.20 -17.93 1.64
N GLN A 56 -18.56 -17.24 2.73
CA GLN A 56 -17.61 -16.45 3.52
C GLN A 56 -16.51 -17.30 4.16
N ALA A 57 -16.82 -18.47 4.72
CA ALA A 57 -15.79 -19.31 5.35
C ALA A 57 -14.80 -19.88 4.33
N TRP A 58 -15.24 -20.19 3.11
CA TRP A 58 -14.35 -20.56 2.00
C TRP A 58 -13.44 -19.39 1.58
N THR A 59 -13.99 -18.18 1.53
CA THR A 59 -13.23 -16.96 1.22
C THR A 59 -12.18 -16.68 2.30
N ASP A 60 -12.56 -16.76 3.58
CA ASP A 60 -11.63 -16.56 4.70
C ASP A 60 -10.55 -17.66 4.75
N ALA A 61 -10.90 -18.91 4.43
CA ALA A 61 -9.91 -19.99 4.29
C ALA A 61 -8.88 -19.66 3.20
N ALA A 62 -9.33 -19.20 2.02
CA ALA A 62 -8.45 -18.80 0.94
C ALA A 62 -7.49 -17.67 1.37
N ILE A 63 -8.00 -16.63 2.04
CA ILE A 63 -7.20 -15.51 2.53
C ILE A 63 -6.13 -15.96 3.53
N ASN A 64 -6.47 -16.86 4.45
CA ASN A 64 -5.47 -17.41 5.38
C ASN A 64 -4.43 -18.27 4.66
N CYS A 65 -4.82 -19.04 3.65
CA CYS A 65 -3.86 -19.77 2.80
C CYS A 65 -2.91 -18.82 2.03
N LEU A 66 -3.37 -17.65 1.57
CA LEU A 66 -2.48 -16.64 0.97
C LEU A 66 -1.43 -16.14 1.96
N LYS A 67 -1.82 -15.89 3.22
CA LYS A 67 -0.89 -15.45 4.27
C LYS A 67 0.09 -16.54 4.70
N LEU A 68 -0.26 -17.81 4.46
CA LEU A 68 0.59 -18.98 4.67
C LEU A 68 1.41 -19.36 3.42
N GLU A 69 1.31 -18.57 2.34
CA GLU A 69 1.95 -18.85 1.05
C GLU A 69 1.55 -20.20 0.43
N ARG A 70 0.37 -20.72 0.79
CA ARG A 70 -0.21 -21.97 0.26
C ARG A 70 -1.05 -21.68 -0.97
N TRP A 71 -0.41 -21.22 -2.04
CA TRP A 71 -1.04 -20.65 -3.23
C TRP A 71 -2.10 -21.55 -3.88
N GLN A 72 -1.79 -22.83 -4.10
CA GLN A 72 -2.72 -23.78 -4.70
C GLN A 72 -3.96 -24.02 -3.81
N GLN A 73 -3.78 -24.10 -2.49
CA GLN A 73 -4.90 -24.24 -1.55
C GLN A 73 -5.74 -22.97 -1.52
N ALA A 74 -5.11 -21.80 -1.57
CA ALA A 74 -5.81 -20.52 -1.61
C ALA A 74 -6.74 -20.42 -2.83
N VAL A 75 -6.21 -20.73 -4.02
CA VAL A 75 -7.01 -20.77 -5.25
C VAL A 75 -8.14 -21.80 -5.12
N GLY A 76 -7.84 -23.02 -4.67
CA GLY A 76 -8.84 -24.07 -4.52
C GLY A 76 -9.99 -23.68 -3.59
N TYR A 77 -9.70 -23.08 -2.41
CA TYR A 77 -10.75 -22.61 -1.50
C TYR A 77 -11.55 -21.45 -2.08
N ALA A 78 -10.91 -20.53 -2.79
CA ALA A 78 -11.58 -19.41 -3.43
C ALA A 78 -12.50 -19.87 -4.58
N GLU A 79 -12.07 -20.82 -5.40
CA GLU A 79 -12.91 -21.45 -6.42
C GLU A 79 -14.13 -22.16 -5.82
N GLN A 80 -13.96 -22.82 -4.67
CA GLN A 80 -15.08 -23.40 -3.93
C GLN A 80 -16.07 -22.34 -3.43
N ALA A 81 -15.59 -21.19 -2.96
CA ALA A 81 -16.46 -20.06 -2.59
C ALA A 81 -17.23 -19.54 -3.82
N LEU A 82 -16.55 -19.38 -4.95
CA LEU A 82 -17.10 -18.91 -6.21
C LEU A 82 -18.18 -19.86 -6.75
N ALA A 83 -17.92 -21.17 -6.75
CA ALA A 83 -18.85 -22.20 -7.20
C ALA A 83 -20.15 -22.25 -6.37
N ARG A 84 -20.10 -21.78 -5.12
CA ARG A 84 -21.26 -21.65 -4.21
C ARG A 84 -21.98 -20.31 -4.35
N GLY A 85 -21.68 -19.54 -5.39
CA GLY A 85 -22.28 -18.23 -5.63
C GLY A 85 -21.62 -17.08 -4.87
N GLY A 86 -20.44 -17.29 -4.29
CA GLY A 86 -19.66 -16.22 -3.68
C GLY A 86 -19.31 -15.14 -4.70
N ARG A 87 -19.62 -13.89 -4.37
CA ARG A 87 -19.31 -12.69 -5.18
C ARG A 87 -18.97 -11.56 -4.21
N SER A 88 -17.70 -11.43 -3.84
CA SER A 88 -17.22 -10.38 -2.93
C SER A 88 -15.85 -9.86 -3.38
N PHE A 89 -15.49 -8.66 -2.92
CA PHE A 89 -14.17 -8.08 -3.18
C PHE A 89 -13.06 -9.03 -2.72
N ALA A 90 -13.12 -9.45 -1.46
CA ALA A 90 -12.13 -10.31 -0.84
C ALA A 90 -11.95 -11.66 -1.58
N LEU A 91 -13.02 -12.21 -2.15
CA LEU A 91 -12.96 -13.42 -2.96
C LEU A 91 -12.18 -13.21 -4.27
N PHE A 92 -12.52 -12.16 -5.02
CA PHE A 92 -11.84 -11.89 -6.29
C PHE A 92 -10.41 -11.40 -6.10
N ASP A 93 -10.14 -10.65 -5.02
CA ASP A 93 -8.79 -10.29 -4.59
C ASP A 93 -7.96 -11.56 -4.29
N ALA A 94 -8.56 -12.51 -3.57
CA ALA A 94 -7.87 -13.75 -3.21
C ALA A 94 -7.56 -14.64 -4.44
N LEU A 95 -8.50 -14.74 -5.39
CA LEU A 95 -8.26 -15.43 -6.66
C LEU A 95 -7.15 -14.75 -7.46
N SER A 96 -7.24 -13.43 -7.65
CA SER A 96 -6.25 -12.67 -8.42
C SER A 96 -4.85 -12.78 -7.80
N HIS A 97 -4.74 -12.67 -6.48
CA HIS A 97 -3.48 -12.87 -5.76
C HIS A 97 -2.95 -14.31 -5.92
N GLY A 98 -3.78 -15.31 -5.63
CA GLY A 98 -3.38 -16.72 -5.69
C GLY A 98 -2.89 -17.13 -7.08
N HIS A 99 -3.65 -16.78 -8.13
CA HIS A 99 -3.26 -17.02 -9.52
C HIS A 99 -2.01 -16.22 -9.91
N GLY A 100 -1.83 -15.01 -9.39
CA GLY A 100 -0.62 -14.20 -9.60
C GLY A 100 0.63 -14.87 -9.04
N ALA A 101 0.55 -15.40 -7.81
CA ALA A 101 1.64 -16.18 -7.20
C ALA A 101 1.97 -17.45 -8.00
N LEU A 102 0.98 -18.04 -8.66
CA LEU A 102 1.13 -19.20 -9.55
C LEU A 102 1.48 -18.84 -11.01
N ARG A 103 1.63 -17.55 -11.34
CA ARG A 103 1.88 -17.04 -12.70
C ARG A 103 0.81 -17.43 -13.73
N GLN A 104 -0.44 -17.57 -13.30
CA GLN A 104 -1.60 -17.89 -14.14
C GLN A 104 -2.28 -16.59 -14.60
N TRP A 105 -1.64 -15.89 -15.55
CA TRP A 105 -1.98 -14.51 -15.92
C TRP A 105 -3.37 -14.31 -16.53
N GLU A 106 -3.92 -15.32 -17.21
CA GLU A 106 -5.29 -15.26 -17.74
C GLU A 106 -6.33 -15.20 -16.60
N ASP A 107 -6.13 -15.98 -15.55
CA ASP A 107 -6.99 -15.97 -14.38
C ASP A 107 -6.80 -14.72 -13.53
N VAL A 108 -5.57 -14.20 -13.43
CA VAL A 108 -5.30 -12.88 -12.82
C VAL A 108 -6.12 -11.80 -13.53
N ARG A 109 -6.05 -11.74 -14.86
CA ARG A 109 -6.83 -10.80 -15.67
C ARG A 109 -8.33 -10.94 -15.37
N LYS A 110 -8.85 -12.16 -15.43
CA LYS A 110 -10.26 -12.46 -15.22
C LYS A 110 -10.75 -12.03 -13.84
N TYR A 111 -10.12 -12.52 -12.78
CA TYR A 111 -10.60 -12.29 -11.42
C TYR A 111 -10.28 -10.89 -10.91
N GLY A 112 -9.13 -10.32 -11.27
CA GLY A 112 -8.84 -8.92 -10.95
C GLY A 112 -9.77 -7.94 -11.66
N LEU A 113 -10.14 -8.19 -12.93
CA LEU A 113 -11.16 -7.39 -13.62
C LEU A 113 -12.52 -7.48 -12.92
N MET A 114 -12.93 -8.68 -12.48
CA MET A 114 -14.16 -8.86 -11.71
C MET A 114 -14.13 -8.12 -10.36
N ALA A 115 -12.98 -8.10 -9.68
CA ALA A 115 -12.78 -7.36 -8.44
C ALA A 115 -13.00 -5.85 -8.67
N LEU A 116 -12.40 -5.30 -9.72
CA LEU A 116 -12.51 -3.89 -10.08
C LEU A 116 -13.92 -3.51 -10.54
N GLN A 117 -14.54 -4.32 -11.39
CA GLN A 117 -15.92 -4.11 -11.85
C GLN A 117 -16.92 -4.12 -10.69
N LEU A 118 -16.78 -5.07 -9.75
CA LEU A 118 -17.67 -5.13 -8.58
C LEU A 118 -17.50 -3.89 -7.69
N ARG A 119 -16.25 -3.42 -7.50
CA ARG A 119 -15.98 -2.19 -6.74
C ARG A 119 -16.55 -0.97 -7.45
N ASP A 120 -16.37 -0.88 -8.75
CA ASP A 120 -16.85 0.25 -9.56
C ASP A 120 -18.37 0.33 -9.59
N GLN A 121 -19.04 -0.81 -9.70
CA GLN A 121 -20.49 -0.90 -9.58
C GLN A 121 -20.99 -0.32 -8.24
N ARG A 122 -20.23 -0.52 -7.16
CA ARG A 122 -20.59 -0.06 -5.81
C ARG A 122 -20.23 1.40 -5.56
N PHE A 123 -19.05 1.84 -6.00
CA PHE A 123 -18.46 3.11 -5.57
C PHE A 123 -18.30 4.12 -6.69
N GLY A 124 -18.39 3.71 -7.94
CA GLY A 124 -18.34 4.60 -9.08
C GLY A 124 -19.68 5.30 -9.33
N VAL A 125 -20.23 5.88 -8.27
CA VAL A 125 -21.47 6.65 -8.29
C VAL A 125 -21.20 8.10 -8.66
N THR A 126 -22.26 8.87 -8.95
CA THR A 126 -22.15 10.33 -9.08
C THR A 126 -21.64 10.92 -7.77
N PRO A 127 -20.64 11.82 -7.79
CA PRO A 127 -20.17 12.46 -6.57
C PRO A 127 -21.28 13.23 -5.85
N ALA A 128 -21.25 13.20 -4.52
CA ALA A 128 -22.25 13.86 -3.69
C ALA A 128 -22.26 15.39 -3.87
N THR A 129 -21.09 15.98 -4.15
CA THR A 129 -20.93 17.41 -4.44
C THR A 129 -20.41 17.56 -5.87
N PRO A 130 -21.15 18.23 -6.77
CA PRO A 130 -20.61 18.56 -8.09
C PRO A 130 -19.35 19.42 -7.94
N HIS A 131 -18.32 19.11 -8.72
CA HIS A 131 -17.06 19.85 -8.73
C HIS A 131 -16.58 20.00 -10.16
N ALA A 132 -16.31 21.23 -10.58
CA ALA A 132 -15.82 21.50 -11.93
C ALA A 132 -14.32 21.17 -12.01
N PRO A 133 -13.85 20.50 -13.08
CA PRO A 133 -12.43 20.24 -13.24
C PRO A 133 -11.66 21.57 -13.44
N PRO A 134 -10.44 21.68 -12.91
CA PRO A 134 -9.60 22.86 -13.09
C PRO A 134 -9.10 22.95 -14.54
N GLU A 135 -8.59 24.12 -14.93
CA GLU A 135 -7.80 24.23 -16.16
C GLU A 135 -6.55 23.36 -16.11
N MET A 136 -6.06 22.92 -17.28
CA MET A 136 -4.83 22.13 -17.32
C MET A 136 -3.62 23.02 -17.06
N PRO A 137 -2.77 22.72 -16.07
CA PRO A 137 -1.55 23.46 -15.84
C PRO A 137 -0.52 23.15 -16.94
N PRO A 138 0.48 24.03 -17.16
CA PRO A 138 1.56 23.77 -18.09
C PRO A 138 2.31 22.47 -17.73
N LEU A 139 2.98 21.88 -18.72
CA LEU A 139 3.80 20.69 -18.49
C LEU A 139 4.88 20.95 -17.40
N PRO A 140 5.25 19.94 -16.62
CA PRO A 140 6.38 20.04 -15.70
C PRO A 140 7.65 20.50 -16.41
N SER A 141 8.31 21.49 -15.82
CA SER A 141 9.56 22.08 -16.30
C SER A 141 10.40 22.48 -15.11
N MET A 142 11.66 22.89 -15.33
CA MET A 142 12.50 23.42 -14.25
C MET A 142 11.89 24.63 -13.55
N GLN A 143 11.13 25.47 -14.26
CA GLN A 143 10.46 26.65 -13.70
C GLN A 143 9.22 26.33 -12.87
N THR A 144 8.65 25.14 -13.04
CA THR A 144 7.44 24.69 -12.32
C THR A 144 7.74 23.53 -11.37
N ARG A 145 9.01 23.20 -11.14
CA ARG A 145 9.45 22.02 -10.38
C ARG A 145 8.93 22.00 -8.94
N ASP A 146 8.84 23.16 -8.30
CA ASP A 146 8.30 23.35 -6.96
C ASP A 146 6.77 23.16 -6.87
N LYS A 147 6.09 23.18 -8.03
CA LYS A 147 4.64 22.99 -8.16
C LYS A 147 4.24 21.56 -8.57
N ASN A 148 5.20 20.69 -8.87
CA ASN A 148 4.93 19.29 -9.23
C ASN A 148 5.55 18.38 -8.17
N ILE A 149 4.71 17.78 -7.33
CA ILE A 149 5.15 17.06 -6.12
C ILE A 149 4.95 15.56 -6.25
N ILE A 150 5.94 14.79 -5.79
CA ILE A 150 5.78 13.36 -5.46
C ILE A 150 5.63 13.27 -3.94
N ALA A 151 4.42 13.01 -3.47
CA ALA A 151 4.06 13.05 -2.06
C ALA A 151 4.14 11.67 -1.40
N PHE A 152 4.77 11.63 -0.24
CA PHE A 152 4.99 10.44 0.59
C PHE A 152 4.57 10.69 2.04
N SER A 153 4.10 9.66 2.71
CA SER A 153 4.02 9.61 4.18
C SER A 153 5.23 8.84 4.70
N LEU A 154 5.88 9.32 5.76
CA LEU A 154 6.95 8.58 6.42
C LEU A 154 6.84 8.74 7.94
N PHE A 155 6.76 7.62 8.64
CA PHE A 155 6.69 7.54 10.11
C PHE A 155 7.34 6.25 10.58
N GLY A 156 7.84 6.28 11.81
CA GLY A 156 8.61 5.23 12.44
C GLY A 156 10.07 5.19 11.98
N ALA A 157 10.84 4.33 12.63
CA ALA A 157 12.29 4.19 12.42
C ALA A 157 12.69 2.94 11.63
N ASP A 158 11.73 2.21 11.05
CA ASP A 158 12.04 0.98 10.32
C ASP A 158 12.76 1.30 9.00
N SER A 159 13.95 0.73 8.86
CA SER A 159 14.78 0.75 7.66
C SER A 159 14.04 0.35 6.37
N LYS A 160 12.99 -0.48 6.47
CA LYS A 160 12.11 -0.84 5.33
C LYS A 160 11.60 0.40 4.60
N TYR A 161 11.16 1.40 5.35
CA TYR A 161 10.54 2.63 4.83
C TYR A 161 11.54 3.78 4.77
N CYS A 162 12.43 3.89 5.76
CA CYS A 162 13.39 5.00 5.83
C CYS A 162 14.43 4.95 4.71
N GLU A 163 14.98 3.77 4.39
CA GLU A 163 16.00 3.68 3.34
C GLU A 163 15.42 3.81 1.93
N THR A 164 14.23 3.27 1.71
CA THR A 164 13.50 3.41 0.45
C THR A 164 13.00 4.83 0.23
N ALA A 165 12.61 5.56 1.29
CA ALA A 165 12.35 7.00 1.23
C ALA A 165 13.58 7.79 0.76
N VAL A 166 14.76 7.51 1.32
CA VAL A 166 16.01 8.16 0.87
C VAL A 166 16.34 7.80 -0.58
N LEU A 167 16.18 6.54 -0.98
CA LEU A 167 16.39 6.12 -2.36
C LEU A 167 15.44 6.84 -3.34
N ASN A 168 14.18 7.04 -2.97
CA ASN A 168 13.24 7.81 -3.79
C ASN A 168 13.77 9.22 -4.12
N VAL A 169 14.41 9.91 -3.17
CA VAL A 169 14.98 11.24 -3.40
C VAL A 169 16.25 11.18 -4.24
N ILE A 170 17.09 10.18 -4.02
CA ILE A 170 18.33 9.97 -4.79
C ILE A 170 18.03 9.70 -6.27
N GLU A 171 17.01 8.91 -6.56
CA GLU A 171 16.63 8.53 -7.93
C GLU A 171 15.81 9.63 -8.65
N GLN A 172 15.11 10.48 -7.90
CA GLN A 172 14.17 11.47 -8.45
C GLN A 172 14.78 12.38 -9.52
N PRO A 173 15.99 12.95 -9.38
CA PRO A 173 16.56 13.84 -10.39
C PRO A 173 16.74 13.17 -11.76
N MET A 174 16.96 11.86 -11.80
CA MET A 174 17.17 11.11 -13.04
C MET A 174 15.86 10.64 -13.68
N ILE A 175 14.85 10.32 -12.87
CA ILE A 175 13.59 9.73 -13.33
C ILE A 175 12.49 10.78 -13.53
N TYR A 176 12.40 11.74 -12.61
CA TYR A 176 11.37 12.78 -12.58
C TYR A 176 12.01 14.16 -12.42
N SER A 177 12.94 14.54 -13.28
CA SER A 177 13.78 15.75 -13.14
C SER A 177 13.01 17.06 -12.86
N HIS A 178 11.77 17.17 -13.33
CA HIS A 178 10.89 18.34 -13.15
C HIS A 178 9.91 18.24 -11.96
N TRP A 179 10.15 17.32 -11.03
CA TRP A 179 9.34 17.11 -9.84
C TRP A 179 10.18 17.29 -8.57
N THR A 180 9.50 17.38 -7.42
CA THR A 180 10.13 17.42 -6.10
C THR A 180 9.49 16.37 -5.20
N CYS A 181 10.30 15.55 -4.52
CA CYS A 181 9.80 14.67 -3.47
C CYS A 181 9.40 15.50 -2.23
N ARG A 182 8.20 15.28 -1.69
CA ARG A 182 7.72 15.88 -0.44
C ARG A 182 7.29 14.78 0.53
N PHE A 183 7.89 14.76 1.71
CA PHE A 183 7.57 13.83 2.78
C PHE A 183 6.79 14.53 3.88
N TYR A 184 5.66 13.95 4.26
CA TYR A 184 4.91 14.32 5.46
C TYR A 184 5.30 13.35 6.57
N ILE A 185 5.85 13.89 7.66
CA ILE A 185 6.48 13.11 8.74
C ILE A 185 5.97 13.48 10.13
N ASP A 186 6.23 12.60 11.10
CA ASP A 186 6.13 12.88 12.52
C ASP A 186 7.51 12.76 13.22
N ASP A 187 7.54 12.99 14.53
CA ASP A 187 8.76 12.92 15.35
C ASP A 187 9.32 11.50 15.52
N SER A 188 8.61 10.47 15.04
CA SER A 188 9.09 9.09 15.14
C SER A 188 10.10 8.71 14.04
N VAL A 189 10.27 9.56 13.02
CA VAL A 189 11.30 9.41 11.99
C VAL A 189 12.67 9.85 12.53
N PRO A 190 13.72 9.01 12.44
CA PRO A 190 15.04 9.37 12.95
C PRO A 190 15.60 10.65 12.30
N SER A 191 16.21 11.54 13.10
CA SER A 191 16.80 12.79 12.60
C SER A 191 17.85 12.55 11.51
N SER A 192 18.63 11.48 11.61
CA SER A 192 19.61 11.09 10.59
C SER A 192 18.98 10.74 9.24
N VAL A 193 17.73 10.26 9.23
CA VAL A 193 16.96 10.02 7.99
C VAL A 193 16.44 11.33 7.44
N VAL A 194 15.88 12.20 8.30
CA VAL A 194 15.40 13.54 7.91
C VAL A 194 16.51 14.38 7.29
N GLU A 195 17.70 14.40 7.91
CA GLU A 195 18.89 15.08 7.38
C GLU A 195 19.28 14.57 5.99
N ARG A 196 19.24 13.25 5.78
CA ARG A 196 19.54 12.64 4.47
C ARG A 196 18.50 12.99 3.41
N LEU A 197 17.21 13.04 3.76
CA LEU A 197 16.15 13.47 2.85
C LEU A 197 16.34 14.92 2.41
N ILE A 198 16.58 15.83 3.37
CA ILE A 198 16.82 17.26 3.10
C ILE A 198 18.09 17.44 2.27
N ALA A 199 19.18 16.79 2.65
CA ALA A 199 20.46 16.87 1.93
C ALA A 199 20.36 16.36 0.49
N ALA A 200 19.50 15.35 0.23
CA ALA A 200 19.22 14.85 -1.11
C ALA A 200 18.25 15.75 -1.92
N GLY A 201 17.66 16.78 -1.30
CA GLY A 201 16.82 17.79 -1.96
C GLY A 201 15.32 17.58 -1.82
N ALA A 202 14.86 16.76 -0.86
CA ALA A 202 13.44 16.62 -0.57
C ALA A 202 12.88 17.79 0.24
N GLN A 203 11.59 18.05 0.05
CA GLN A 203 10.79 18.84 0.98
C GLN A 203 10.34 17.92 2.13
N VAL A 204 10.52 18.36 3.37
CA VAL A 204 10.07 17.62 4.56
C VAL A 204 9.12 18.51 5.34
N ILE A 205 7.89 18.04 5.53
CA ILE A 205 6.81 18.75 6.21
C ILE A 205 6.47 17.96 7.47
N GLN A 206 6.55 18.62 8.62
CA GLN A 206 6.02 18.06 9.87
C GLN A 206 4.50 18.11 9.84
N VAL A 207 3.86 17.01 10.21
CA VAL A 207 2.40 16.92 10.29
C VAL A 207 1.93 17.69 11.53
N ASP A 208 1.02 18.63 11.33
CA ASP A 208 0.48 19.46 12.41
C ASP A 208 -0.33 18.64 13.43
N GLU A 209 -0.44 19.13 14.66
CA GLU A 209 -1.15 18.45 15.76
C GLU A 209 -2.59 18.06 15.41
N GLN A 210 -3.26 18.84 14.56
CA GLN A 210 -4.64 18.59 14.12
C GLN A 210 -4.74 17.36 13.20
N ASP A 211 -3.70 17.09 12.41
CA ASP A 211 -3.65 16.01 11.42
C ASP A 211 -2.92 14.76 11.94
N LEU A 212 -2.23 14.84 13.09
CA LEU A 212 -1.68 13.67 13.79
C LEU A 212 -2.75 12.63 14.15
N GLY A 213 -4.01 13.04 14.24
CA GLY A 213 -5.15 12.14 14.44
C GLY A 213 -5.52 11.30 13.20
N TRP A 214 -4.98 11.64 12.02
CA TRP A 214 -5.23 10.90 10.79
C TRP A 214 -4.38 9.63 10.75
N PRO A 215 -4.84 8.56 10.08
CA PRO A 215 -4.00 7.41 9.80
C PRO A 215 -2.77 7.82 8.99
N GLY A 216 -1.56 7.48 9.47
CA GLY A 216 -0.28 7.86 8.86
C GLY A 216 -0.17 7.74 7.33
N PRO A 217 -0.65 6.63 6.70
CA PRO A 217 -0.64 6.49 5.24
C PRO A 217 -1.41 7.59 4.47
N MET A 218 -2.33 8.31 5.13
CA MET A 218 -3.10 9.40 4.53
C MET A 218 -2.38 10.75 4.56
N TRP A 219 -1.33 10.94 5.36
CA TRP A 219 -0.67 12.24 5.48
C TRP A 219 -0.11 12.79 4.16
N ARG A 220 0.33 11.92 3.24
CA ARG A 220 0.70 12.35 1.88
C ARG A 220 -0.41 13.10 1.17
N PHE A 221 -1.69 12.80 1.45
CA PHE A 221 -2.84 13.48 0.85
C PHE A 221 -2.99 14.94 1.29
N LEU A 222 -2.31 15.37 2.36
CA LEU A 222 -2.25 16.78 2.75
C LEU A 222 -1.67 17.67 1.64
N ALA A 223 -0.91 17.10 0.69
CA ALA A 223 -0.50 17.81 -0.53
C ALA A 223 -1.67 18.37 -1.34
N LEU A 224 -2.88 17.82 -1.21
CA LEU A 224 -4.08 18.32 -1.88
C LEU A 224 -4.60 19.65 -1.30
N GLN A 225 -4.12 20.06 -0.11
CA GLN A 225 -4.46 21.36 0.48
C GLN A 225 -3.60 22.51 -0.08
N ASP A 226 -2.46 22.19 -0.69
CA ASP A 226 -1.56 23.18 -1.29
C ASP A 226 -2.10 23.60 -2.67
N LEU A 227 -2.86 24.70 -2.68
CA LEU A 227 -3.50 25.25 -3.88
C LEU A 227 -2.51 25.88 -4.87
N HIS A 228 -1.22 25.99 -4.53
CA HIS A 228 -0.19 26.50 -5.44
C HIS A 228 0.43 25.42 -6.32
N LEU A 229 0.17 24.15 -6.03
CA LEU A 229 0.64 23.03 -6.84
C LEU A 229 -0.08 22.98 -8.18
N HIS A 230 0.59 22.42 -9.17
CA HIS A 230 0.02 22.06 -10.46
C HIS A 230 -0.43 20.59 -10.46
N ARG A 231 0.44 19.69 -9.97
CA ARG A 231 0.22 18.25 -9.99
C ARG A 231 0.82 17.58 -8.77
N VAL A 232 0.18 16.49 -8.35
CA VAL A 232 0.66 15.64 -7.26
C VAL A 232 0.64 14.19 -7.70
N LEU A 233 1.75 13.48 -7.51
CA LEU A 233 1.85 12.03 -7.56
C LEU A 233 1.90 11.51 -6.13
N PHE A 234 1.17 10.44 -5.83
CA PHE A 234 1.20 9.82 -4.50
C PHE A 234 1.89 8.47 -4.57
N ARG A 235 2.88 8.25 -3.70
CA ARG A 235 3.69 7.03 -3.65
C ARG A 235 3.80 6.50 -2.23
N ASP A 236 3.89 5.18 -2.10
CA ASP A 236 4.28 4.52 -0.86
C ASP A 236 5.81 4.67 -0.68
N ALA A 237 6.26 4.96 0.54
CA ALA A 237 7.68 5.21 0.81
C ALA A 237 8.55 3.97 0.55
N ASP A 238 8.00 2.76 0.71
CA ASP A 238 8.70 1.50 0.44
C ASP A 238 8.74 1.11 -1.05
N SER A 239 8.10 1.86 -1.94
CA SER A 239 8.23 1.69 -3.38
C SER A 239 9.11 2.78 -3.96
N VAL A 240 10.32 2.40 -4.40
CA VAL A 240 11.23 3.33 -5.05
C VAL A 240 10.75 3.60 -6.47
N ILE A 241 10.69 4.88 -6.83
CA ILE A 241 10.28 5.33 -8.15
C ILE A 241 11.10 4.68 -9.27
N SER A 242 10.48 4.52 -10.45
CA SER A 242 11.10 3.82 -11.58
C SER A 242 10.83 4.48 -12.93
N THR A 243 11.70 4.24 -13.91
CA THR A 243 11.50 4.72 -15.30
C THR A 243 10.17 4.24 -15.88
N ARG A 244 9.76 3.00 -15.57
CA ARG A 244 8.53 2.39 -16.10
C ARG A 244 7.27 3.18 -15.72
N GLU A 245 7.21 3.69 -14.49
CA GLU A 245 6.08 4.54 -14.11
C GLU A 245 6.22 5.96 -14.65
N ALA A 246 7.44 6.48 -14.81
CA ALA A 246 7.67 7.82 -15.34
C ALA A 246 7.22 7.92 -16.80
N GLU A 247 7.45 6.87 -17.60
CA GLU A 247 6.92 6.75 -18.97
C GLU A 247 5.37 6.80 -18.97
N ALA A 248 4.73 6.08 -18.06
CA ALA A 248 3.26 6.08 -17.94
C ALA A 248 2.71 7.44 -17.45
N VAL A 249 3.46 8.13 -16.58
CA VAL A 249 3.14 9.50 -16.14
C VAL A 249 3.32 10.49 -17.29
N GLU A 250 4.36 10.32 -18.12
CA GLU A 250 4.61 11.19 -19.28
C GLU A 250 3.45 11.16 -20.29
N GLU A 251 2.88 9.98 -20.55
CA GLU A 251 1.64 9.87 -21.35
C GLU A 251 0.46 10.58 -20.70
N TRP A 252 0.34 10.54 -19.36
CA TRP A 252 -0.71 11.27 -18.64
C TRP A 252 -0.54 12.77 -18.75
N LEU A 253 0.69 13.27 -18.63
CA LEU A 253 1.00 14.69 -18.76
C LEU A 253 0.59 15.25 -20.13
N HIS A 254 0.64 14.42 -21.17
CA HIS A 254 0.22 14.75 -22.53
C HIS A 254 -1.25 14.42 -22.84
N SER A 255 -2.04 14.06 -21.83
CA SER A 255 -3.47 13.81 -21.96
C SER A 255 -4.32 14.95 -21.39
N ASP A 256 -5.61 14.96 -21.70
CA ASP A 256 -6.59 15.87 -21.08
C ASP A 256 -7.17 15.33 -19.76
N CYS A 257 -6.62 14.24 -19.21
CA CYS A 257 -7.14 13.62 -17.99
C CYS A 257 -6.61 14.30 -16.73
N ARG A 258 -7.49 14.56 -15.75
CA ARG A 258 -7.09 15.15 -14.46
C ARG A 258 -6.52 14.14 -13.47
N PHE A 259 -6.77 12.86 -13.69
CA PHE A 259 -6.31 11.77 -12.83
C PHE A 259 -5.52 10.73 -13.62
N HIS A 260 -4.57 10.11 -12.94
CA HIS A 260 -3.80 8.98 -13.43
C HIS A 260 -3.80 7.85 -12.40
N CYS A 261 -3.91 6.61 -12.86
CA CYS A 261 -3.77 5.42 -12.01
C CYS A 261 -2.96 4.34 -12.72
N MET A 262 -2.26 3.52 -11.94
CA MET A 262 -1.42 2.44 -12.46
C MET A 262 -1.72 1.09 -11.77
N ARG A 263 -1.69 0.01 -12.55
CA ARG A 263 -1.81 -1.39 -12.09
C ARG A 263 -0.80 -2.27 -12.79
N ASP A 264 0.15 -2.82 -12.04
CA ASP A 264 1.26 -3.57 -12.65
C ASP A 264 1.50 -4.92 -11.95
N CYS A 265 0.60 -5.37 -11.06
CA CYS A 265 0.69 -6.65 -10.34
C CYS A 265 -0.68 -7.27 -10.10
N GLY A 266 -0.76 -8.61 -9.98
CA GLY A 266 -2.02 -9.34 -9.75
C GLY A 266 -2.74 -9.01 -8.44
N THR A 267 -2.10 -8.31 -7.50
CA THR A 267 -2.72 -7.82 -6.26
C THR A 267 -3.32 -6.42 -6.38
N HIS A 268 -3.14 -5.74 -7.52
CA HIS A 268 -3.54 -4.35 -7.75
C HIS A 268 -5.04 -4.19 -8.04
N THR A 269 -5.90 -4.82 -7.23
CA THR A 269 -7.34 -4.98 -7.47
C THR A 269 -8.24 -3.92 -6.82
N GLU A 270 -7.65 -2.82 -6.33
CA GLU A 270 -8.40 -1.63 -5.87
C GLU A 270 -8.65 -0.62 -7.00
N LEU A 271 -9.69 0.21 -6.84
CA LEU A 271 -10.11 1.21 -7.84
C LEU A 271 -9.05 2.29 -8.09
N MET A 272 -8.36 2.69 -7.02
CA MET A 272 -7.17 3.53 -7.06
C MET A 272 -6.24 2.99 -5.99
N LEU A 273 -4.98 2.73 -6.33
CA LEU A 273 -3.98 2.33 -5.35
C LEU A 273 -3.39 3.58 -4.72
N ALA A 274 -3.41 3.65 -3.39
CA ALA A 274 -2.99 4.83 -2.65
C ALA A 274 -1.56 5.30 -2.95
N GLY A 275 -0.65 4.38 -3.24
CA GLY A 275 0.71 4.66 -3.66
C GLY A 275 0.96 4.68 -5.17
N LEU A 276 -0.06 4.67 -6.05
CA LEU A 276 0.13 4.59 -7.51
C LEU A 276 -0.91 5.41 -8.29
N TRP A 277 -1.11 6.66 -7.89
CA TRP A 277 -1.99 7.58 -8.60
C TRP A 277 -1.42 8.98 -8.68
N GLY A 278 -1.97 9.78 -9.58
CA GLY A 278 -1.63 11.17 -9.81
C GLY A 278 -2.87 12.01 -10.05
N VAL A 279 -2.78 13.31 -9.74
CA VAL A 279 -3.89 14.25 -9.86
C VAL A 279 -3.41 15.65 -10.20
N VAL A 280 -4.20 16.36 -11.00
CA VAL A 280 -4.07 17.80 -11.21
C VAL A 280 -4.65 18.53 -10.01
N ALA A 281 -3.89 19.45 -9.43
CA ALA A 281 -4.34 20.21 -8.25
C ALA A 281 -5.67 20.93 -8.53
N GLY A 282 -6.58 20.89 -7.56
CA GLY A 282 -7.94 21.43 -7.73
C GLY A 282 -8.92 20.51 -8.47
N ALA A 283 -8.54 19.32 -8.91
CA ALA A 283 -9.48 18.35 -9.53
C ALA A 283 -10.44 17.67 -8.53
N LEU A 284 -10.22 17.87 -7.24
CA LEU A 284 -11.09 17.41 -6.16
C LEU A 284 -11.67 18.62 -5.41
N PRO A 285 -12.84 18.46 -4.76
CA PRO A 285 -13.29 19.40 -3.73
C PRO A 285 -12.23 19.59 -2.65
N PRO A 286 -12.34 20.64 -1.82
CA PRO A 286 -11.45 20.85 -0.68
C PRO A 286 -11.30 19.57 0.15
N LEU A 287 -10.04 19.19 0.44
CA LEU A 287 -9.74 17.92 1.11
C LEU A 287 -10.50 17.78 2.44
N GLU A 288 -10.62 18.87 3.20
CA GLU A 288 -11.34 18.94 4.47
C GLU A 288 -12.79 18.43 4.35
N GLN A 289 -13.49 18.79 3.27
CA GLN A 289 -14.87 18.35 3.06
C GLN A 289 -14.95 16.82 2.85
N LEU A 290 -14.00 16.27 2.11
CA LEU A 290 -13.93 14.83 1.83
C LEU A 290 -13.55 14.06 3.10
N THR A 291 -12.56 14.54 3.85
CA THR A 291 -12.04 13.86 5.04
C THR A 291 -13.00 13.96 6.22
N GLN A 292 -13.67 15.10 6.42
CA GLN A 292 -14.74 15.23 7.41
C GLN A 292 -15.84 14.19 7.18
N SER A 293 -16.27 14.03 5.92
CA SER A 293 -17.26 13.02 5.54
C SER A 293 -16.76 11.60 5.83
N PHE A 294 -15.50 11.31 5.47
CA PHE A 294 -14.87 10.01 5.69
C PHE A 294 -14.76 9.65 7.18
N PHE A 295 -14.20 10.54 8.01
CA PHE A 295 -14.00 10.27 9.42
C PHE A 295 -15.31 10.19 10.19
N SER A 296 -16.33 10.98 9.81
CA SER A 296 -17.66 10.91 10.43
C SER A 296 -18.37 9.57 10.21
N ALA A 297 -18.04 8.85 9.13
CA ALA A 297 -18.59 7.52 8.84
C ALA A 297 -17.92 6.39 9.64
N GLY A 298 -16.81 6.68 10.32
CA GLY A 298 -16.00 5.71 11.05
C GLY A 298 -14.98 4.98 10.15
N VAL A 299 -13.73 4.92 10.60
CA VAL A 299 -12.64 4.25 9.89
C VAL A 299 -12.60 2.78 10.28
N GLU A 300 -12.97 1.88 9.35
CA GLU A 300 -12.99 0.43 9.62
C GLU A 300 -11.60 -0.14 9.93
N SER A 301 -10.57 0.35 9.24
CA SER A 301 -9.17 -0.07 9.45
C SER A 301 -8.24 1.11 9.23
N PRO A 302 -7.47 1.54 10.24
CA PRO A 302 -6.47 2.60 10.07
C PRO A 302 -5.42 2.23 9.00
N HIS A 303 -5.05 0.96 8.91
CA HIS A 303 -4.03 0.49 7.97
C HIS A 303 -4.45 0.60 6.50
N PHE A 304 -5.75 0.46 6.20
CA PHE A 304 -6.28 0.56 4.82
C PHE A 304 -7.13 1.83 4.62
N ALA A 305 -7.00 2.80 5.52
CA ALA A 305 -7.86 3.98 5.53
C ALA A 305 -7.71 4.81 4.26
N ASP A 306 -6.50 4.91 3.73
CA ASP A 306 -6.19 5.60 2.47
C ASP A 306 -6.89 4.94 1.27
N GLN A 307 -6.83 3.62 1.13
CA GLN A 307 -7.54 2.88 0.09
C GLN A 307 -9.06 3.05 0.21
N TYR A 308 -9.58 3.05 1.43
CA TYR A 308 -11.01 3.23 1.69
C TYR A 308 -11.48 4.65 1.38
N PHE A 309 -10.66 5.64 1.73
CA PHE A 309 -10.88 7.03 1.38
C PHE A 309 -10.91 7.19 -0.14
N LEU A 310 -9.90 6.67 -0.85
CA LEU A 310 -9.80 6.81 -2.30
C LEU A 310 -10.99 6.17 -3.02
N ARG A 311 -11.31 4.91 -2.73
CA ARG A 311 -12.39 4.20 -3.44
C ARG A 311 -13.75 4.86 -3.24
N GLN A 312 -14.00 5.48 -2.09
CA GLN A 312 -15.33 5.99 -1.73
C GLN A 312 -15.49 7.50 -2.00
N TYR A 313 -14.43 8.30 -1.81
CA TYR A 313 -14.51 9.76 -1.83
C TYR A 313 -13.74 10.40 -3.00
N VAL A 314 -12.73 9.71 -3.56
CA VAL A 314 -11.95 10.23 -4.69
C VAL A 314 -12.39 9.59 -6.01
N TRP A 315 -12.62 8.28 -6.03
CA TRP A 315 -12.99 7.54 -7.23
C TRP A 315 -14.21 8.10 -7.98
N PRO A 316 -15.30 8.56 -7.33
CA PRO A 316 -16.43 9.19 -8.01
C PRO A 316 -16.02 10.35 -8.92
N TYR A 317 -15.02 11.15 -8.53
CA TYR A 317 -14.48 12.24 -9.34
C TYR A 317 -13.45 11.73 -10.35
N ALA A 318 -12.51 10.91 -9.88
CA ALA A 318 -11.41 10.42 -10.70
C ALA A 318 -11.91 9.72 -11.97
N ARG A 319 -12.90 8.84 -11.84
CA ARG A 319 -13.44 8.02 -12.94
C ARG A 319 -14.03 8.82 -14.11
N GLN A 320 -14.27 10.13 -13.94
CA GLN A 320 -14.82 11.01 -14.97
C GLN A 320 -13.73 11.62 -15.88
N SER A 321 -12.47 11.61 -15.45
CA SER A 321 -11.33 12.19 -16.18
C SER A 321 -10.04 11.46 -15.84
N LEU A 322 -9.93 10.23 -16.34
CA LEU A 322 -8.91 9.26 -15.90
C LEU A 322 -8.13 8.66 -17.08
N LEU A 323 -6.80 8.73 -16.99
CA LEU A 323 -5.91 7.87 -17.77
C LEU A 323 -5.40 6.74 -16.87
N GLN A 324 -5.41 5.51 -17.37
CA GLN A 324 -4.91 4.35 -16.63
C GLN A 324 -3.90 3.56 -17.43
N HIS A 325 -2.87 3.07 -16.75
CA HIS A 325 -1.96 2.06 -17.29
C HIS A 325 -2.11 0.77 -16.50
N ASP A 326 -2.35 -0.34 -17.19
CA ASP A 326 -2.69 -1.63 -16.60
C ASP A 326 -2.03 -2.77 -17.38
N SER A 327 -1.13 -3.50 -16.73
CA SER A 327 -0.51 -4.69 -17.30
C SER A 327 -1.32 -5.97 -17.08
N MET A 328 -2.39 -5.91 -16.27
CA MET A 328 -3.01 -7.06 -15.65
C MET A 328 -4.46 -7.28 -16.12
N PHE A 329 -5.33 -6.28 -15.95
CA PHE A 329 -6.77 -6.52 -15.91
C PHE A 329 -7.53 -5.94 -17.10
N GLY A 330 -7.09 -4.80 -17.65
CA GLY A 330 -7.78 -4.10 -18.74
C GLY A 330 -9.05 -3.37 -18.28
N PHE A 331 -9.10 -2.97 -17.01
CA PHE A 331 -10.27 -2.31 -16.43
C PHE A 331 -10.49 -0.92 -17.04
N MET A 332 -11.73 -0.63 -17.45
CA MET A 332 -12.12 0.62 -18.14
C MET A 332 -11.23 0.97 -19.36
N GLN A 333 -10.86 -0.03 -20.16
CA GLN A 333 -10.03 0.16 -21.37
C GLN A 333 -8.68 0.85 -21.07
N ALA A 334 -8.08 0.52 -19.92
CA ALA A 334 -6.76 0.99 -19.55
C ALA A 334 -5.70 0.68 -20.63
N ARG A 335 -4.73 1.59 -20.79
CA ARG A 335 -3.60 1.40 -21.71
C ARG A 335 -2.62 0.39 -21.13
N THR A 336 -1.83 -0.22 -22.00
CA THR A 336 -0.62 -0.95 -21.57
C THR A 336 0.45 0.05 -21.16
N PHE A 337 1.38 -0.35 -20.30
CA PHE A 337 2.56 0.47 -20.00
C PHE A 337 3.40 0.71 -21.27
N PRO A 338 3.98 1.93 -21.46
CA PRO A 338 4.75 2.24 -22.65
C PRO A 338 5.99 1.34 -22.82
N GLY A 339 6.70 1.07 -21.71
CA GLY A 339 7.83 0.13 -21.67
C GLY A 339 7.48 -1.36 -21.82
N GLY A 340 6.25 -1.70 -22.21
CA GLY A 340 5.83 -3.07 -22.54
C GLY A 340 5.27 -3.88 -21.34
N PRO A 341 5.23 -5.22 -21.43
CA PRO A 341 4.64 -6.07 -20.40
C PRO A 341 5.40 -5.96 -19.06
N MET A 342 4.73 -6.33 -17.96
CA MET A 342 5.35 -6.35 -16.63
C MET A 342 6.62 -7.24 -16.63
N PRO A 343 7.76 -6.74 -16.12
CA PRO A 343 8.98 -7.54 -15.95
C PRO A 343 8.78 -8.75 -15.02
N THR A 344 9.70 -9.72 -15.06
CA THR A 344 9.57 -10.98 -14.30
C THR A 344 9.82 -10.82 -12.80
N ASP A 345 10.69 -9.88 -12.42
CA ASP A 345 11.20 -9.65 -11.07
C ASP A 345 10.87 -8.25 -10.53
N PHE A 346 10.02 -7.51 -11.25
CA PHE A 346 9.65 -6.14 -10.91
C PHE A 346 8.22 -5.83 -11.34
N HIS A 347 7.54 -5.02 -10.53
CA HIS A 347 6.34 -4.29 -10.92
C HIS A 347 6.39 -2.89 -10.29
N VAL A 348 5.77 -1.93 -10.95
CA VAL A 348 5.55 -0.60 -10.37
C VAL A 348 4.75 -0.73 -9.07
N GLY A 349 5.19 -0.11 -7.98
CA GLY A 349 4.56 -0.22 -6.65
C GLY A 349 5.10 -1.35 -5.78
N TYR A 350 6.09 -2.13 -6.24
CA TYR A 350 6.70 -3.17 -5.42
C TYR A 350 7.39 -2.56 -4.18
N ALA A 351 7.23 -3.24 -3.03
CA ALA A 351 7.87 -2.87 -1.77
C ALA A 351 9.36 -3.26 -1.79
N GLU A 352 10.20 -2.41 -2.37
CA GLU A 352 11.64 -2.66 -2.51
C GLU A 352 12.33 -2.91 -1.16
N GLY A 353 11.84 -2.31 -0.07
CA GLY A 353 12.38 -2.51 1.28
C GLY A 353 12.03 -3.86 1.92
N SER A 354 11.25 -4.73 1.27
CA SER A 354 10.75 -5.96 1.90
C SER A 354 11.80 -7.01 2.28
N PRO A 355 12.95 -7.16 1.59
CA PRO A 355 13.94 -8.17 1.97
C PRO A 355 14.44 -7.98 3.40
N LEU A 356 14.70 -9.09 4.08
CA LEU A 356 15.12 -9.14 5.48
C LEU A 356 16.47 -9.85 5.55
N PHE A 357 17.51 -9.19 6.06
CA PHE A 357 18.76 -9.88 6.35
C PHE A 357 18.70 -10.56 7.72
N LYS A 358 19.53 -11.60 7.89
CA LYS A 358 19.73 -12.29 9.17
C LYS A 358 21.23 -12.43 9.42
N ALA A 359 21.77 -11.59 10.29
CA ALA A 359 23.18 -11.62 10.67
C ALA A 359 23.35 -12.40 11.98
N ARG A 360 24.16 -13.45 11.96
CA ARG A 360 24.48 -14.26 13.16
C ARG A 360 25.54 -13.56 14.01
N THR A 361 25.40 -13.69 15.32
CA THR A 361 26.38 -13.19 16.29
C THR A 361 26.46 -14.12 17.50
N GLU A 362 27.60 -14.08 18.19
CA GLU A 362 27.83 -14.81 19.45
C GLU A 362 27.47 -13.94 20.68
N TRP A 363 27.03 -12.70 20.47
CA TRP A 363 26.65 -11.82 21.57
C TRP A 363 25.34 -12.28 22.22
N ALA A 364 25.20 -11.98 23.51
CA ALA A 364 24.03 -12.39 24.29
C ALA A 364 22.74 -11.70 23.78
N ASP A 365 21.61 -12.40 23.92
CA ASP A 365 20.30 -11.82 23.64
C ASP A 365 20.06 -10.54 24.44
N GLY A 366 19.43 -9.56 23.79
CA GLY A 366 19.24 -8.22 24.35
C GLY A 366 20.43 -7.28 24.15
N THR A 367 21.58 -7.75 23.64
CA THR A 367 22.72 -6.87 23.35
C THR A 367 22.32 -5.79 22.34
N PRO A 368 22.44 -4.49 22.68
CA PRO A 368 22.22 -3.41 21.73
C PRO A 368 23.37 -3.35 20.73
N VAL A 369 23.02 -3.27 19.46
CA VAL A 369 23.97 -3.20 18.35
C VAL A 369 23.64 -2.04 17.44
N GLN A 370 24.62 -1.64 16.65
CA GLN A 370 24.41 -0.86 15.45
C GLN A 370 24.79 -1.74 14.26
N TRP A 371 23.90 -1.86 13.28
CA TRP A 371 24.23 -2.46 12.01
C TRP A 371 24.48 -1.37 10.97
N THR A 372 25.50 -1.57 10.16
CA THR A 372 25.94 -0.63 9.12
C THR A 372 25.87 -1.34 7.78
N LEU A 373 25.18 -0.75 6.81
CA LEU A 373 25.22 -1.21 5.42
C LEU A 373 26.33 -0.48 4.68
N LEU A 374 27.21 -1.25 4.06
CA LEU A 374 28.42 -0.78 3.38
C LEU A 374 28.39 -1.22 1.92
N LEU A 375 28.81 -0.34 1.03
CA LEU A 375 29.10 -0.66 -0.38
C LEU A 375 30.61 -0.75 -0.56
N LYS A 376 31.07 -1.79 -1.24
CA LYS A 376 32.48 -2.01 -1.59
C LYS A 376 32.74 -1.39 -2.96
N GLN A 377 33.40 -0.23 -2.98
CA GLN A 377 33.79 0.45 -4.21
C GLN A 377 35.31 0.44 -4.34
N ALA A 378 35.83 -0.43 -5.22
CA ALA A 378 37.27 -0.61 -5.44
C ALA A 378 38.06 -0.82 -4.12
N GLU A 379 38.78 0.20 -3.64
CA GLU A 379 39.58 0.17 -2.41
C GLU A 379 38.92 0.91 -1.22
N GLN A 380 37.70 1.43 -1.38
CA GLN A 380 37.00 2.19 -0.35
C GLN A 380 35.67 1.56 0.03
N GLU A 381 35.36 1.61 1.32
CA GLU A 381 34.04 1.26 1.85
C GLU A 381 33.20 2.52 2.02
N VAL A 382 32.07 2.56 1.33
CA VAL A 382 31.11 3.66 1.45
C VAL A 382 29.99 3.23 2.39
N VAL A 383 29.78 3.99 3.46
CA VAL A 383 28.67 3.74 4.38
C VAL A 383 27.39 4.28 3.75
N LEU A 384 26.43 3.39 3.52
CA LEU A 384 25.12 3.74 2.98
C LEU A 384 24.17 4.19 4.10
N CYS A 385 24.11 3.42 5.19
CA CYS A 385 23.27 3.74 6.34
C CYS A 385 23.69 3.01 7.61
N ARG A 386 23.14 3.48 8.74
CA ARG A 386 23.34 2.91 10.08
C ARG A 386 22.02 2.91 10.82
N TYR A 387 21.72 1.81 11.48
CA TYR A 387 20.51 1.68 12.30
C TYR A 387 20.81 0.94 13.59
N PRO A 388 20.07 1.24 14.66
CA PRO A 388 20.08 0.43 15.86
C PRO A 388 19.48 -0.96 15.57
N GLY A 389 19.94 -1.94 16.33
CA GLY A 389 19.39 -3.29 16.35
C GLY A 389 19.57 -3.91 17.72
N VAL A 390 18.95 -5.07 17.92
CA VAL A 390 19.06 -5.84 19.16
C VAL A 390 19.25 -7.30 18.78
N VAL A 391 20.15 -7.99 19.49
CA VAL A 391 20.33 -9.43 19.32
C VAL A 391 19.12 -10.17 19.91
N LYS A 392 18.50 -11.05 19.11
CA LYS A 392 17.42 -11.95 19.54
C LYS A 392 17.71 -13.34 18.98
N GLU A 393 17.75 -14.34 19.85
CA GLU A 393 18.05 -15.73 19.49
C GLU A 393 19.36 -15.85 18.68
N GLY A 394 20.39 -15.09 19.07
CA GLY A 394 21.69 -15.06 18.38
C GLY A 394 21.67 -14.40 16.99
N LEU A 395 20.60 -13.69 16.63
CA LEU A 395 20.43 -13.01 15.35
C LEU A 395 20.22 -11.50 15.51
N VAL A 396 20.71 -10.74 14.54
CA VAL A 396 20.28 -9.37 14.25
C VAL A 396 19.57 -9.38 12.90
N THR A 397 18.34 -8.87 12.89
CA THR A 397 17.49 -8.85 11.70
C THR A 397 16.97 -7.44 11.45
N ALA A 398 17.06 -6.98 10.20
CA ALA A 398 16.39 -5.77 9.77
C ALA A 398 16.13 -5.83 8.26
N HIS A 399 15.28 -4.92 7.80
CA HIS A 399 14.92 -4.80 6.40
C HIS A 399 15.98 -4.03 5.62
N ILE A 400 16.22 -4.44 4.37
CA ILE A 400 17.11 -3.74 3.44
C ILE A 400 16.47 -3.67 2.05
N PRO A 401 16.68 -2.57 1.31
CA PRO A 401 16.26 -2.49 -0.09
C PRO A 401 16.77 -3.67 -0.93
N ALA A 402 15.92 -4.18 -1.82
CA ALA A 402 16.19 -5.37 -2.62
C ALA A 402 17.44 -5.26 -3.49
N ARG A 403 17.77 -4.05 -3.99
CA ARG A 403 19.04 -3.82 -4.69
C ARG A 403 20.25 -4.14 -3.83
N PHE A 404 20.22 -3.78 -2.54
CA PHE A 404 21.33 -4.05 -1.63
C PHE A 404 21.36 -5.50 -1.18
N ALA A 405 20.20 -6.16 -1.03
CA ALA A 405 20.15 -7.60 -0.81
C ALA A 405 20.82 -8.40 -1.95
N ARG A 406 20.61 -7.98 -3.20
CA ARG A 406 21.30 -8.54 -4.37
C ARG A 406 22.81 -8.25 -4.32
N MET A 407 23.21 -7.02 -4.02
CA MET A 407 24.63 -6.64 -3.90
C MET A 407 25.36 -7.38 -2.78
N ILE A 408 24.69 -7.70 -1.68
CA ILE A 408 25.27 -8.57 -0.62
C ILE A 408 25.50 -9.98 -1.16
N SER A 409 24.55 -10.50 -1.94
CA SER A 409 24.67 -11.83 -2.55
C SER A 409 25.78 -11.89 -3.62
N SER A 410 26.09 -10.78 -4.30
CA SER A 410 27.22 -10.64 -5.23
C SER A 410 28.51 -10.12 -4.59
N THR A 411 28.57 -10.00 -3.26
CA THR A 411 29.72 -9.50 -2.48
C THR A 411 30.12 -8.04 -2.73
N GLU A 412 29.28 -7.25 -3.40
CA GLU A 412 29.45 -5.82 -3.64
C GLU A 412 29.03 -4.95 -2.44
N ALA A 413 28.20 -5.48 -1.55
CA ALA A 413 27.79 -4.82 -0.32
C ALA A 413 27.93 -5.77 0.89
N GLU A 414 27.99 -5.22 2.09
CA GLU A 414 27.99 -6.02 3.33
C GLU A 414 27.27 -5.32 4.48
N VAL A 415 26.76 -6.13 5.42
CA VAL A 415 26.23 -5.64 6.70
C VAL A 415 27.26 -5.93 7.79
N ARG A 416 27.71 -4.88 8.47
CA ARG A 416 28.65 -4.97 9.58
C ARG A 416 27.95 -4.65 10.90
N LEU A 417 28.14 -5.51 11.90
CA LEU A 417 27.61 -5.32 13.24
C LEU A 417 28.68 -4.74 14.16
N THR A 418 28.31 -3.75 14.96
CA THR A 418 29.14 -3.19 16.03
C THR A 418 28.33 -3.12 17.31
N ARG A 419 28.94 -3.38 18.48
CA ARG A 419 28.27 -3.15 19.77
C ARG A 419 28.01 -1.66 19.95
N SER A 420 26.80 -1.31 20.36
CA SER A 420 26.51 0.07 20.75
C SER A 420 27.21 0.33 22.08
N VAL A 421 28.15 1.27 22.10
CA VAL A 421 28.76 1.70 23.36
C VAL A 421 27.74 2.57 24.06
N GLU A 422 27.19 2.11 25.19
CA GLU A 422 26.47 2.99 26.09
C GLU A 422 27.45 4.09 26.50
N ARG A 423 27.27 5.31 25.97
CA ARG A 423 27.81 6.49 26.63
C ARG A 423 27.12 6.57 27.99
N HIS A 424 27.70 5.90 28.98
CA HIS A 424 27.46 6.23 30.37
C HIS A 424 27.84 7.70 30.50
N GLY A 425 26.81 8.55 30.60
CA GLY A 425 26.98 9.96 30.98
C GLY A 425 27.68 9.98 32.32
N GLY A 426 29.00 10.18 32.26
CA GLY A 426 29.85 10.38 33.40
C GLY A 426 29.95 11.86 33.69
N ILE A 427 29.28 12.21 34.80
CA ILE A 427 29.44 13.39 35.66
C ILE A 427 28.79 14.70 35.17
#